data_AF-A0A949G835-F1
#
_entry.id   AF-A0A949G835-F1
#
_cell.length_a   1.000
_cell.length_b   1.000
_cell.length_c   1.000
_cell.angle_alpha   90.00
_cell.angle_beta   90.00
_cell.angle_gamma   90.00
#
_symmetry.space_group_name_H-M   'P 1'
#
loop_
_entity.id
_entity.type
_entity.pdbx_description
1 polymer ?
#
loop_
_entity_poly.entity_id
_entity_poly.type
_entity_poly.pdbx_seq_one_letter_code
_entity_poly.pdbx_strand_id
1 'polypeptide(L)'
;MDDRCSLLDLDEPDKLIARVPGYLLQPATEYETSGLVPNVTFPEGAIVIGDMLYVYYGAADTAIGLARCNLSELLDYILSFRGRND
;
A
#
# COMPACT_ATOMS: atom_id res chain seq x y z
N MET A 1 10.83 5.30 -2.32
CA MET A 1 9.93 5.32 -1.15
C MET A 1 9.15 4.04 -1.22
N ASP A 2 9.04 3.33 -0.11
CA ASP A 2 8.55 1.96 -0.10
C ASP A 2 7.33 1.87 0.83
N ASP A 3 6.19 1.43 0.30
CA ASP A 3 4.91 1.51 1.00
C ASP A 3 4.56 0.20 1.70
N ARG A 4 4.19 0.30 2.98
CA ARG A 4 3.74 -0.83 3.81
C ARG A 4 2.26 -0.68 4.16
N CYS A 5 1.63 -1.80 4.49
CA CYS A 5 0.25 -1.81 4.98
C CYS A 5 0.19 -2.29 6.43
N SER A 6 -0.72 -1.70 7.19
CA SER A 6 -1.04 -2.08 8.57
C SER A 6 -2.55 -2.21 8.70
N LEU A 7 -3.01 -3.21 9.44
CA LEU A 7 -4.39 -3.37 9.86
C LEU A 7 -4.51 -2.92 11.32
N LEU A 8 -5.42 -1.98 11.56
CA LEU A 8 -5.70 -1.41 12.87
C LEU A 8 -7.04 -1.93 13.38
N ASP A 9 -7.24 -1.87 14.70
CA ASP A 9 -8.51 -2.22 15.30
C ASP A 9 -9.62 -1.24 14.87
N LEU A 10 -10.84 -1.76 14.69
CA LEU A 10 -11.96 -1.01 14.17
C LEU A 10 -12.53 -0.03 15.19
N ASP A 11 -12.55 -0.42 16.46
CA ASP A 11 -13.13 0.36 17.55
C ASP A 11 -12.05 1.17 18.29
N GLU A 12 -10.81 0.67 18.33
CA GLU A 12 -9.66 1.29 18.99
C GLU A 12 -8.49 1.50 17.99
N PRO A 13 -8.55 2.50 17.10
CA PRO A 13 -7.67 2.60 15.91
C PRO A 13 -6.19 2.85 16.21
N ASP A 14 -5.81 3.20 17.44
CA ASP A 14 -4.43 3.24 17.89
C ASP A 14 -3.82 1.85 18.12
N LYS A 15 -4.65 0.79 18.17
CA LYS A 15 -4.22 -0.59 18.32
C LYS A 15 -3.90 -1.24 16.98
N LEU A 16 -2.66 -1.67 16.84
CA LEU A 16 -2.20 -2.45 15.69
C LEU A 16 -2.67 -3.91 15.82
N ILE A 17 -3.40 -4.42 14.81
CA ILE A 17 -3.75 -5.84 14.69
C ILE A 17 -2.61 -6.61 14.00
N ALA A 18 -2.12 -6.07 12.87
CA ALA A 18 -1.08 -6.69 12.07
C ALA A 18 -0.38 -5.66 11.17
N ARG A 19 0.88 -5.91 10.83
CA ARG A 19 1.66 -5.12 9.89
C ARG A 19 2.41 -6.04 8.94
N VAL A 20 2.46 -5.65 7.66
CA VAL A 20 3.28 -6.36 6.67
C VAL A 20 4.76 -6.00 6.89
N PRO A 21 5.67 -6.98 7.01
CA PRO A 21 7.09 -6.70 7.27
C PRO A 21 7.80 -6.10 6.05
N GLY A 22 7.30 -6.40 4.85
CA GLY A 22 7.82 -5.92 3.57
C GLY A 22 6.94 -4.86 2.91
N TYR A 23 7.35 -4.47 1.71
CA TYR A 23 6.68 -3.46 0.90
C TYR A 23 5.61 -4.09 0.01
N LEU A 24 4.47 -3.43 -0.10
CA LEU A 24 3.41 -3.81 -1.04
C LEU A 24 3.56 -3.10 -2.39
N LEU A 25 4.10 -1.87 -2.37
CA LEU A 25 4.38 -1.08 -3.56
C LEU A 25 5.79 -0.49 -3.42
N GLN A 26 6.58 -0.64 -4.49
CA GLN A 26 7.90 -0.06 -4.61
C GLN A 26 8.12 0.41 -6.05
N PRO A 27 8.94 1.44 -6.28
CA PRO A 27 9.30 1.89 -7.63
C PRO A 27 9.93 0.75 -8.43
N ALA A 28 9.36 0.42 -9.59
CA ALA A 28 9.88 -0.63 -10.46
C ALA A 28 9.84 -0.25 -11.95
N THR A 29 8.86 0.57 -12.34
CA THR A 29 8.70 1.03 -13.73
C THR A 29 9.49 2.30 -13.99
N GLU A 30 9.67 2.65 -15.27
CA GLU A 30 10.42 3.85 -15.66
C GLU A 30 9.81 5.13 -15.08
N TYR A 31 8.49 5.27 -15.11
CA TYR A 31 7.78 6.45 -14.59
C TYR A 31 7.81 6.57 -13.06
N GLU A 32 8.25 5.53 -12.34
CA GLU A 32 8.43 5.54 -10.88
C GLU A 32 9.90 5.72 -10.47
N THR A 33 10.82 5.21 -11.30
CA THR A 33 12.26 5.25 -11.04
C THR A 33 12.94 6.49 -11.62
N SER A 34 12.29 7.16 -12.59
CA SER A 34 12.80 8.36 -13.25
C SER A 34 11.77 9.48 -13.27
N GLY A 35 12.17 10.67 -12.84
CA GLY A 35 11.31 11.86 -12.79
C GLY A 35 11.97 13.01 -12.05
N LEU A 36 11.17 13.95 -11.54
CA LEU A 36 11.66 15.10 -10.76
C LEU A 36 12.29 14.63 -9.45
N VAL A 37 11.68 13.63 -8.81
CA VAL A 37 12.23 12.93 -7.66
C VAL A 37 12.25 11.43 -7.98
N PRO A 38 13.41 10.85 -8.39
CA PRO A 38 13.47 9.46 -8.83
C PRO A 38 13.23 8.47 -7.67
N ASN A 39 12.75 7.27 -8.00
CA ASN A 39 12.49 6.17 -7.07
C ASN A 39 11.43 6.51 -6.00
N VAL A 40 10.29 7.05 -6.45
CA VAL A 40 9.16 7.40 -5.58
C VAL A 40 7.87 6.76 -6.10
N THR A 41 7.19 6.07 -5.20
CA THR A 41 5.75 5.82 -5.22
C THR A 41 5.17 6.43 -3.95
N PHE A 42 4.04 7.14 -4.05
CA PHE A 42 3.43 7.83 -2.92
C PHE A 42 1.89 7.73 -2.99
N PRO A 43 1.24 6.82 -2.24
CA PRO A 43 -0.21 6.65 -2.25
C PRO A 43 -0.95 7.86 -1.67
N GLU A 44 -1.94 8.37 -2.39
CA GLU A 44 -2.71 9.56 -1.98
C GLU A 44 -4.23 9.34 -1.97
N GLY A 45 -4.72 8.31 -2.66
CA GLY A 45 -6.13 8.01 -2.70
C GLY A 45 -6.40 6.54 -2.95
N ALA A 46 -7.45 6.02 -2.34
CA ALA A 46 -7.90 4.66 -2.55
C ALA A 46 -9.43 4.58 -2.67
N ILE A 47 -9.91 3.67 -3.51
CA ILE A 47 -11.33 3.36 -3.65
C ILE A 47 -11.52 1.85 -3.73
N VAL A 48 -12.60 1.36 -3.11
CA VAL A 48 -13.02 -0.03 -3.18
C VAL A 48 -14.29 -0.12 -4.03
N ILE A 49 -14.28 -0.96 -5.06
CA ILE A 49 -15.45 -1.26 -5.90
C ILE A 49 -15.65 -2.77 -5.91
N GLY A 50 -16.70 -3.24 -5.23
CA GLY A 50 -16.85 -4.68 -4.96
C GLY A 50 -15.69 -5.17 -4.09
N ASP A 51 -14.97 -6.20 -4.54
CA ASP A 51 -13.77 -6.73 -3.87
C ASP A 51 -12.46 -6.15 -4.43
N MET A 52 -12.50 -5.20 -5.35
CA MET A 52 -11.29 -4.63 -5.95
C MET A 52 -10.90 -3.34 -5.21
N LEU A 53 -9.70 -3.33 -4.63
CA LEU A 53 -9.03 -2.13 -4.12
C LEU A 53 -8.25 -1.48 -5.26
N TYR A 54 -8.44 -0.17 -5.44
CA TYR A 54 -7.70 0.69 -6.34
C TYR A 54 -6.92 1.71 -5.51
N VAL A 55 -5.63 1.87 -5.76
CA VAL A 55 -4.76 2.83 -5.08
C VAL A 55 -4.11 3.74 -6.12
N TYR A 56 -4.46 5.02 -6.06
CA TYR A 56 -3.82 6.09 -6.84
C TYR A 56 -2.62 6.63 -6.07
N TYR A 57 -1.49 6.73 -6.77
CA TYR A 57 -0.23 7.14 -6.17
C TYR A 57 0.54 8.09 -7.08
N GLY A 58 1.24 9.04 -6.50
CA GLY A 58 2.24 9.85 -7.20
C GLY A 58 3.45 8.99 -7.55
N ALA A 59 3.98 9.15 -8.76
CA ALA A 59 5.14 8.45 -9.27
C ALA A 59 6.20 9.46 -9.72
N ALA A 60 7.39 9.33 -9.13
CA ALA A 60 8.56 10.16 -9.36
C ALA A 60 8.30 11.70 -9.42
N ASP A 61 7.36 12.20 -8.62
CA ASP A 61 6.86 13.59 -8.61
C ASP A 61 6.49 14.14 -10.01
N THR A 62 6.06 13.26 -10.92
CA THR A 62 5.82 13.63 -12.33
C THR A 62 4.59 12.99 -12.94
N ALA A 63 4.13 11.85 -12.42
CA ALA A 63 2.98 11.13 -12.92
C ALA A 63 2.06 10.64 -11.79
N ILE A 64 0.85 10.22 -12.16
CA ILE A 64 -0.07 9.49 -11.28
C ILE A 64 -0.17 8.06 -11.81
N GLY A 65 0.17 7.10 -10.96
CA GLY A 65 0.00 5.67 -11.19
C GLY A 65 -1.28 5.13 -10.54
N LEU A 66 -1.65 3.91 -10.94
CA LEU A 66 -2.77 3.16 -10.37
C LEU A 66 -2.37 1.70 -10.15
N ALA A 67 -2.38 1.27 -8.88
CA ALA A 67 -2.22 -0.12 -8.49
C ALA A 67 -3.58 -0.71 -8.05
N ARG A 68 -3.77 -2.03 -8.20
CA ARG A 68 -4.99 -2.71 -7.76
C ARG A 68 -4.74 -4.13 -7.27
N CYS A 69 -5.49 -4.57 -6.27
CA CYS A 69 -5.48 -5.93 -5.74
C CYS A 69 -6.84 -6.30 -5.13
N ASN A 70 -7.14 -7.60 -5.02
CA ASN A 70 -8.35 -8.04 -4.34
C ASN A 70 -8.23 -7.68 -2.85
N LEU A 71 -9.26 -7.03 -2.31
CA LEU A 71 -9.27 -6.55 -0.93
C LEU A 71 -9.28 -7.74 0.03
N SER A 72 -10.11 -8.75 -0.25
CA SER A 72 -10.16 -10.00 0.50
C SER A 72 -8.77 -10.67 0.62
N GLU A 73 -8.08 -10.86 -0.50
CA GLU A 73 -6.73 -11.45 -0.52
C GLU A 73 -5.71 -10.59 0.23
N LEU A 74 -5.79 -9.26 0.10
CA LEU A 74 -4.92 -8.35 0.84
C LEU A 74 -5.16 -8.46 2.35
N LEU A 75 -6.42 -8.51 2.79
CA LEU A 75 -6.78 -8.68 4.20
C LEU A 75 -6.29 -10.02 4.75
N ASP A 76 -6.50 -11.11 4.02
CA ASP A 76 -6.00 -12.44 4.39
C ASP A 76 -4.47 -12.45 4.51
N TYR A 77 -3.79 -11.82 3.55
CA TYR A 77 -2.34 -11.66 3.57
C TYR A 77 -1.86 -10.89 4.81
N ILE A 78 -2.47 -9.74 5.12
CA ILE A 78 -2.10 -8.92 6.28
C ILE A 78 -2.38 -9.68 7.59
N LEU A 79 -3.53 -10.36 7.69
CA LEU A 79 -3.92 -11.12 8.87
C LEU A 79 -2.99 -12.32 9.14
N SER A 80 -2.29 -12.83 8.12
CA SER A 80 -1.26 -13.86 8.31
C SER A 80 -0.08 -13.41 9.19
N PHE A 81 0.06 -12.09 9.43
CA PHE A 81 1.07 -11.49 10.29
C PHE A 81 0.56 -11.09 11.68
N ARG A 82 -0.70 -11.41 12.02
CA ARG A 82 -1.29 -11.07 13.32
C ARG A 82 -0.44 -11.59 14.48
N GLY A 83 -0.15 -10.72 15.45
CA GLY A 83 0.62 -11.07 16.65
C GLY A 83 2.15 -11.19 16.44
N ARG A 84 2.67 -10.81 15.27
CA ARG A 84 4.12 -10.57 15.10
C ARG A 84 4.44 -9.17 15.62
N ASN A 85 5.33 -9.10 16.61
CA ASN A 85 5.87 -7.87 17.17
C ASN A 85 7.28 -7.68 16.59
N ASP A 86 7.39 -6.99 15.46
CA ASP A 86 8.64 -6.50 14.89
C ASP A 86 8.98 -5.08 15.36
#